data_AF-A0A847CDE9-F1
#
_entry.id   AF-A0A847CDE9-F1
#
_cell.length_a   1.000
_cell.length_b   1.000
_cell.length_c   1.000
_cell.angle_alpha   90.00
_cell.angle_beta   90.00
_cell.angle_gamma   90.00
#
_symmetry.space_group_name_H-M   'P 1'
#
loop_
_entity.id
_entity.type
_entity.pdbx_description
1 polymer ?
#
loop_
_entity_poly.entity_id
_entity_poly.type
_entity_poly.pdbx_seq_one_letter_code
_entity_poly.pdbx_strand_id
1 'polypeptide(L)'
;STSAVDTATETRIRNSLKEIFPQTTKIIIAQRISSVKEADKIFVLDKGSLSGFGTHDELLKNNEIYREVFESQQQGSGDADMEE
;
A
#
# COMPACT_ATOMS: atom_id res chain seq x y z
N SER A 1 -10.46 -0.83 17.92
CA SER A 1 -10.10 0.40 18.64
C SER A 1 -8.60 0.73 18.68
N THR A 2 -7.72 -0.09 18.10
CA THR A 2 -6.26 0.21 17.96
C THR A 2 -5.83 0.56 16.53
N SER A 3 -6.69 0.36 15.52
CA SER A 3 -6.38 0.54 14.10
C SER A 3 -6.06 1.98 13.69
N ALA A 4 -6.71 2.98 14.30
CA ALA A 4 -6.41 4.39 14.05
C ALA A 4 -5.04 4.81 14.59
N VAL A 5 -4.66 4.30 15.78
CA VAL A 5 -3.33 4.48 16.36
C VAL A 5 -2.27 3.77 15.52
N ASP A 6 -2.59 2.58 15.02
CA ASP A 6 -1.72 1.79 14.11
C ASP A 6 -1.44 2.55 12.81
N THR A 7 -2.47 3.13 12.19
CA THR A 7 -2.36 3.88 10.92
C THR A 7 -1.52 5.16 11.04
N ALA A 8 -1.73 5.94 12.11
CA ALA A 8 -0.94 7.14 12.38
C ALA A 8 0.54 6.80 12.66
N THR A 9 0.78 5.69 13.36
CA THR A 9 2.13 5.20 13.64
C THR A 9 2.82 4.71 12.38
N GLU A 10 2.11 3.97 11.52
CA GLU A 10 2.62 3.47 10.24
C GLU A 10 3.00 4.63 9.30
N THR A 11 2.16 5.67 9.25
CA THR A 11 2.41 6.89 8.47
C THR A 11 3.65 7.61 8.97
N ARG A 12 3.82 7.75 10.30
CA ARG A 12 5.00 8.38 10.90
C ARG A 12 6.28 7.62 10.56
N ILE A 13 6.27 6.29 10.67
CA ILE A 13 7.41 5.44 10.32
C ILE A 13 7.76 5.62 8.83
N ARG A 14 6.76 5.63 7.94
CA ARG A 14 6.97 5.82 6.49
C ARG A 14 7.61 7.17 6.18
N ASN A 15 7.13 8.24 6.80
CA ASN A 15 7.68 9.59 6.61
C ASN A 15 9.11 9.69 7.14
N SER A 16 9.38 9.15 8.34
CA SER A 16 10.74 9.12 8.88
C SER A 16 11.69 8.30 8.00
N LEU A 17 11.25 7.16 7.45
CA LEU A 17 12.05 6.39 6.50
C LEU A 17 12.31 7.15 5.20
N LYS A 18 11.38 8.00 4.74
CA LYS A 18 11.58 8.88 3.58
C LYS A 18 12.63 9.96 3.86
N GLU A 19 12.51 10.66 4.99
CA GLU A 19 13.34 11.83 5.33
C GLU A 19 14.77 11.48 5.76
N ILE A 20 14.96 10.41 6.54
CA ILE A 20 16.27 10.10 7.15
C ILE A 20 17.26 9.55 6.12
N PHE A 21 16.76 8.90 5.05
CA PHE A 21 17.59 8.20 4.07
C PHE A 21 17.20 8.56 2.63
N PRO A 22 17.51 9.78 2.17
CA PRO A 22 17.08 10.26 0.86
C PRO A 22 17.75 9.56 -0.33
N GLN A 23 18.94 8.97 -0.15
CA GLN A 23 19.73 8.34 -1.22
C GLN A 23 19.91 6.82 -1.03
N THR A 24 19.01 6.18 -0.29
CA THR A 24 19.09 4.74 -0.01
C THR A 24 17.98 4.01 -0.73
N THR A 25 18.31 2.90 -1.39
CA THR A 25 17.33 1.99 -1.98
C THR A 25 16.48 1.36 -0.88
N LYS A 26 15.16 1.53 -0.96
CA LYS A 26 14.20 1.01 0.03
C LYS A 26 13.40 -0.11 -0.61
N ILE A 27 13.36 -1.25 0.07
CA ILE A 27 12.52 -2.38 -0.31
C ILE A 27 11.49 -2.56 0.79
N ILE A 28 10.21 -2.45 0.44
CA ILE A 28 9.08 -2.58 1.35
C ILE A 28 8.29 -3.82 0.94
N ILE A 29 8.19 -4.80 1.85
CA ILE A 29 7.31 -5.95 1.70
C ILE A 29 6.10 -5.70 2.59
N ALA A 30 4.92 -5.57 1.99
CA ALA A 30 3.71 -5.27 2.74
C ALA A 30 2.50 -6.01 2.19
N GLN A 31 1.50 -6.13 3.05
CA GLN A 31 0.20 -6.74 2.72
C GLN A 31 -0.86 -5.67 2.42
N ARG A 32 -0.70 -4.45 2.97
CA ARG A 32 -1.63 -3.34 2.77
C ARG A 32 -1.21 -2.47 1.59
N ILE A 33 -2.17 -2.10 0.74
CA ILE A 33 -1.93 -1.19 -0.39
C ILE A 33 -1.49 0.19 0.11
N SER A 34 -2.04 0.65 1.24
CA SER A 34 -1.67 1.93 1.86
C SER A 34 -0.17 2.01 2.18
N SER A 35 0.50 0.89 2.45
CA SER A 35 1.94 0.81 2.73
C SER A 35 2.81 0.99 1.50
N VAL A 36 2.30 0.66 0.30
CA VAL A 36 3.09 0.62 -0.94
C VAL A 36 2.62 1.62 -2.00
N LYS A 37 1.43 2.23 -1.85
CA LYS A 37 0.84 3.13 -2.87
C LYS A 37 1.73 4.32 -3.26
N GLU A 38 2.63 4.75 -2.38
CA GLU A 38 3.55 5.87 -2.59
C GLU A 38 4.95 5.43 -3.02
N ALA A 39 5.16 4.14 -3.31
CA ALA A 39 6.43 3.65 -3.80
C ALA A 39 6.65 4.05 -5.27
N ASP A 40 7.90 4.31 -5.64
CA ASP A 40 8.28 4.64 -7.03
C ASP A 40 7.96 3.48 -7.99
N LYS A 41 8.05 2.25 -7.48
CA LYS A 41 7.70 1.00 -8.18
C LYS A 41 7.13 0.00 -7.19
N ILE A 42 6.09 -0.70 -7.62
CA ILE A 42 5.44 -1.79 -6.89
C ILE A 42 5.59 -3.06 -7.73
N PHE A 43 5.91 -4.17 -7.08
CA PHE A 43 5.97 -5.50 -7.69
C PHE A 43 4.87 -6.36 -7.07
N VAL A 44 4.00 -6.91 -7.90
CA VAL A 44 2.90 -7.79 -7.50
C VAL A 44 3.34 -9.22 -7.73
N LEU A 45 3.42 -10.00 -6.66
CA LEU A 45 3.79 -11.41 -6.73
C LEU A 45 2.55 -12.27 -6.52
N ASP A 46 2.38 -13.29 -7.37
CA ASP A 46 1.39 -14.35 -7.19
C ASP A 46 2.06 -15.71 -7.38
N LYS A 47 1.84 -16.63 -6.44
CA LYS A 47 2.39 -18.01 -6.46
C LYS A 47 3.89 -18.08 -6.80
N GLY A 48 4.68 -17.16 -6.24
CA GLY A 48 6.13 -17.10 -6.46
C GLY A 48 6.58 -16.54 -7.81
N SER A 49 5.65 -15.99 -8.60
CA SER A 49 5.91 -15.36 -9.91
C SER A 49 5.50 -13.90 -9.92
N LEU A 50 6.15 -13.09 -10.76
CA LEU A 50 5.79 -11.69 -10.95
C LEU A 50 4.51 -11.60 -11.80
N SER A 51 3.40 -11.17 -11.18
CA SER A 51 2.12 -10.92 -11.84
C SER A 51 2.11 -9.57 -12.56
N GLY A 52 2.77 -8.55 -11.99
CA GLY A 52 2.85 -7.22 -12.60
C GLY A 52 3.81 -6.31 -11.85
N PHE A 53 4.21 -5.22 -12.50
CA PHE A 53 5.01 -4.18 -11.87
C PHE A 53 4.66 -2.82 -12.46
N GLY A 54 4.79 -1.76 -11.67
CA GLY A 54 4.48 -0.40 -12.10
C GLY A 54 4.24 0.53 -10.92
N THR A 55 3.71 1.71 -11.21
CA THR A 55 3.15 2.62 -10.20
C THR A 55 1.79 2.13 -9.72
N HIS A 56 1.29 2.70 -8.62
CA HIS A 56 -0.06 2.43 -8.11
C HIS A 56 -1.13 2.58 -9.21
N ASP A 57 -1.10 3.69 -9.94
CA ASP A 57 -2.11 4.01 -10.96
C ASP A 57 -2.04 3.07 -12.17
N GLU A 58 -0.83 2.67 -12.58
CA GLU A 58 -0.64 1.70 -13.66
C GLU A 58 -1.16 0.32 -13.26
N LEU A 59 -0.90 -0.11 -12.03
CA LEU A 59 -1.32 -1.41 -11.52
C LEU A 59 -2.83 -1.47 -11.28
N LEU A 60 -3.46 -0.40 -10.78
CA LEU A 60 -4.93 -0.33 -10.68
C LEU A 60 -5.63 -0.52 -12.03
N LYS A 61 -5.04 0.03 -13.10
CA LYS A 61 -5.59 -0.08 -14.45
C LYS A 61 -5.31 -1.45 -15.07
N ASN A 62 -4.08 -1.94 -14.94
CA ASN A 62 -3.56 -3.02 -15.79
C ASN A 62 -3.29 -4.34 -15.04
N ASN A 63 -3.48 -4.42 -13.72
CA ASN A 63 -3.23 -5.63 -12.95
C ASN A 63 -4.46 -6.00 -12.09
N GLU A 64 -5.08 -7.12 -12.42
CA GLU A 64 -6.30 -7.61 -11.76
C GLU A 64 -6.07 -7.95 -10.28
N ILE A 65 -5.00 -8.69 -9.97
CA ILE A 65 -4.67 -9.09 -8.58
C ILE A 65 -4.48 -7.86 -7.68
N TYR A 66 -3.77 -6.85 -8.17
CA TYR A 66 -3.56 -5.61 -7.43
C TYR A 66 -4.88 -4.88 -7.16
N ARG A 67 -5.77 -4.82 -8.16
CA ARG A 67 -7.09 -4.18 -8.05
C ARG A 67 -7.99 -4.93 -7.06
N GLU A 68 -8.04 -6.26 -7.11
CA GLU A 68 -8.81 -7.07 -6.15
C GLU A 68 -8.34 -6.85 -4.70
N VAL A 69 -7.03 -6.80 -4.47
CA VAL A 69 -6.46 -6.52 -3.15
C VAL A 69 -6.81 -5.09 -2.71
N PHE A 70 -6.79 -4.12 -3.61
CA PHE A 70 -7.17 -2.74 -3.32
C PHE A 70 -8.65 -2.61 -2.95
N GLU A 71 -9.55 -3.23 -3.73
CA GLU A 71 -11.00 -3.19 -3.50
C GLU A 71 -11.38 -3.88 -2.18
N SER A 72 -10.80 -5.04 -1.89
CA SER A 72 -11.04 -5.75 -0.62
C SER A 72 -10.58 -4.95 0.61
N GLN A 73 -9.48 -4.21 0.49
CA GLN A 73 -8.98 -3.37 1.59
C GLN A 73 -9.76 -2.05 1.75
N GLN A 74 -10.34 -1.50 0.68
CA GLN A 74 -11.26 -0.38 0.80
C GLN A 74 -12.56 -0.79 1.51
N GLN A 75 -13.12 -1.95 1.17
CA GLN A 75 -14.36 -2.44 1.79
C GLN A 75 -14.17 -2.72 3.30
N GLY A 76 -13.00 -3.21 3.72
CA GLY A 76 -12.67 -3.39 5.14
C GLY A 76 -12.44 -2.10 5.93
N SER A 77 -12.39 -0.94 5.26
CA SER A 77 -12.18 0.38 5.87
C SER A 77 -13.47 1.21 5.97
N GLY A 78 -14.60 0.68 5.51
CA GLY A 78 -15.85 1.42 5.27
C GLY A 78 -16.89 1.47 6.41
N ASP A 79 -16.65 0.84 7.56
CA ASP A 79 -17.61 0.83 8.69
C ASP A 79 -17.38 1.96 9.72
N ALA A 80 -16.71 3.06 9.34
CA ALA A 80 -16.42 4.15 10.29
C ALA A 80 -16.87 5.57 9.87
N ASP A 81 -17.18 5.85 8.61
CA ASP A 81 -17.38 7.25 8.16
C ASP A 81 -18.54 7.40 7.14
N MET A 82 -19.76 7.01 7.52
CA MET A 82 -20.99 7.51 6.86
C MET A 82 -22.09 7.80 7.88
N GLU A 83 -21.94 8.90 8.61
CA GLU A 83 -23.07 9.71 9.11
C GLU A 83 -22.85 11.16 8.64
N GLU A 84 -23.50 11.53 7.54
CA GLU A 84 -24.12 12.85 7.34
C GLU A 84 -25.28 12.74 6.32
#